data_AF-A0A2V9BWS5-F1
#
_entry.id   AF-A0A2V9BWS5-F1
#
_cell.length_a   1.000
_cell.length_b   1.000
_cell.length_c   1.000
_cell.angle_alpha   90.00
_cell.angle_beta   90.00
_cell.angle_gamma   90.00
#
_symmetry.space_group_name_H-M   'P 1'
#
loop_
_entity.id
_entity.type
_entity.pdbx_description
1 polymer ?
#
loop_
_entity_poly.entity_id
_entity_poly.type
_entity_poly.pdbx_seq_one_letter_code
_entity_poly.pdbx_strand_id
1 'polypeptide(L)'
;EEFRQILQQDPDAAATHILMGEALDGLSRTPEAIAEFQTAAKAAPREPEVNFGLGYLYWKSHQYENAKSAFESELSVDANHAQSLAYLGDIALKANHPEEALALLNKAVKLKDDIRIAYLDLGTILMQQKQNKEALAALLRAEKLGPEQPEAHYRLARLYREMGNAAASQKEFERVRALHEKTEGDVGSKMAAPAPSLPPSSPN
;
A
#
# COMPACT_ATOMS: atom_id res chain seq x y z
N GLU A 1 16.81 23.84 -6.25
CA GLU A 1 16.38 25.25 -6.02
C GLU A 1 14.98 25.55 -6.58
N GLU A 2 14.48 24.81 -7.57
CA GLU A 2 13.13 25.02 -8.17
C GLU A 2 11.96 24.83 -7.18
N PHE A 3 12.08 23.96 -6.17
CA PHE A 3 11.04 23.76 -5.14
C PHE A 3 10.73 25.04 -4.32
N ARG A 4 11.68 25.99 -4.23
CA ARG A 4 11.47 27.24 -3.48
C ARG A 4 10.72 28.32 -4.27
N GLN A 5 10.57 28.18 -5.59
CA GLN A 5 9.91 29.19 -6.44
C GLN A 5 8.41 29.00 -6.59
N ILE A 6 7.88 27.79 -6.29
CA ILE A 6 6.43 27.52 -6.31
C ILE A 6 5.71 28.24 -5.15
N LEU A 7 6.45 28.64 -4.11
CA LEU A 7 5.97 29.17 -2.83
C LEU A 7 5.41 30.60 -2.81
N GLN A 8 5.22 31.29 -3.94
CA GLN A 8 4.94 32.74 -3.90
C GLN A 8 3.50 33.22 -4.04
N GLN A 9 2.48 32.42 -4.39
CA GLN A 9 1.08 32.86 -4.27
C GLN A 9 0.14 31.67 -3.97
N ASP A 10 -0.64 31.83 -2.90
CA ASP A 10 -1.34 30.82 -2.10
C ASP A 10 -2.71 30.40 -2.67
N PRO A 11 -2.75 29.28 -3.42
CA PRO A 11 -3.79 28.25 -3.24
C PRO A 11 -3.26 26.81 -3.06
N ASP A 12 -1.93 26.61 -3.07
CA ASP A 12 -1.33 25.27 -3.23
C ASP A 12 -0.56 24.76 -1.99
N ALA A 13 -0.83 25.33 -0.81
CA ALA A 13 -0.14 24.95 0.43
C ALA A 13 -0.36 23.46 0.79
N ALA A 14 -1.59 22.96 0.68
CA ALA A 14 -1.91 21.56 0.96
C ALA A 14 -1.25 20.62 -0.06
N ALA A 15 -1.35 20.93 -1.36
CA ALA A 15 -0.70 20.14 -2.42
C ALA A 15 0.82 20.10 -2.27
N THR A 16 1.45 21.22 -1.87
CA THR A 16 2.89 21.27 -1.59
C THR A 16 3.28 20.32 -0.47
N HIS A 17 2.54 20.34 0.64
CA HIS A 17 2.76 19.44 1.76
C HIS A 17 2.50 17.96 1.38
N ILE A 18 1.49 17.67 0.55
CA ILE A 18 1.25 16.32 0.01
C ILE A 18 2.46 15.83 -0.78
N LEU A 19 2.92 16.61 -1.77
CA LEU A 19 4.08 16.25 -2.61
C LEU A 19 5.35 16.05 -1.78
N MET A 20 5.58 16.89 -0.76
CA MET A 20 6.68 16.72 0.18
C MET A 20 6.54 15.42 0.99
N GLY A 21 5.33 15.12 1.48
CA GLY A 21 5.02 13.90 2.19
C GLY A 21 5.29 12.64 1.34
N GLU A 22 4.84 12.64 0.08
CA GLU A 22 5.09 11.55 -0.87
C GLU A 22 6.58 11.35 -1.14
N ALA A 23 7.32 12.44 -1.36
CA ALA A 23 8.76 12.40 -1.56
C ALA A 23 9.49 11.84 -0.33
N LEU A 24 9.09 12.25 0.87
CA LEU A 24 9.64 11.75 2.13
C LEU A 24 9.33 10.26 2.34
N ASP A 25 8.13 9.80 1.98
CA ASP A 25 7.80 8.38 2.06
C ASP A 25 8.62 7.53 1.08
N GLY A 26 8.84 8.03 -0.13
CA GLY A 26 9.75 7.43 -1.11
C GLY A 26 11.19 7.31 -0.61
N LEU A 27 11.62 8.24 0.25
CA LEU A 27 12.92 8.21 0.95
C LEU A 27 12.89 7.39 2.25
N SER A 28 11.79 6.68 2.55
CA SER A 28 11.59 5.93 3.79
C SER A 28 11.63 6.78 5.07
N ARG A 29 11.43 8.09 4.95
CA ARG A 29 11.33 9.05 6.08
C ARG A 29 9.88 9.19 6.52
N THR A 30 9.23 8.05 6.77
CA THR A 30 7.79 7.95 7.06
C THR A 30 7.31 8.86 8.20
N PRO A 31 8.03 9.05 9.32
CA PRO A 31 7.60 10.00 10.36
C PRO A 31 7.50 11.44 9.87
N GLU A 32 8.42 11.86 8.99
CA GLU A 32 8.41 13.21 8.42
C GLU A 32 7.31 13.34 7.36
N ALA A 33 7.10 12.30 6.56
CA ALA A 33 5.97 12.23 5.63
C ALA A 33 4.63 12.41 6.35
N ILE A 34 4.45 11.76 7.50
CA ILE A 34 3.24 11.91 8.33
C ILE A 34 3.08 13.38 8.77
N ALA A 35 4.14 14.05 9.19
CA ALA A 35 4.08 15.45 9.61
C ALA A 35 3.67 16.39 8.47
N GLU A 36 4.14 16.15 7.25
CA GLU A 36 3.73 16.91 6.07
C GLU A 36 2.25 16.67 5.74
N PHE A 37 1.80 15.42 5.69
CA PHE A 37 0.38 15.10 5.45
C PHE A 37 -0.54 15.64 6.55
N GLN A 38 -0.10 15.66 7.82
CA GLN A 38 -0.84 16.31 8.90
C GLN A 38 -0.96 17.82 8.69
N THR A 39 0.07 18.46 8.15
CA THR A 39 0.05 19.89 7.84
C THR A 39 -0.88 20.18 6.66
N ALA A 40 -0.83 19.36 5.60
CA ALA A 40 -1.76 19.41 4.49
C ALA A 40 -3.23 19.25 4.96
N ALA A 41 -3.51 18.23 5.77
CA ALA A 41 -4.86 17.95 6.28
C ALA A 41 -5.39 19.08 7.19
N LYS A 42 -4.52 19.79 7.92
CA LYS A 42 -4.92 20.97 8.71
C LYS A 42 -5.24 22.17 7.81
N ALA A 43 -4.47 22.37 6.75
CA ALA A 43 -4.67 23.48 5.82
C ALA A 43 -5.94 23.27 4.97
N ALA A 44 -6.16 22.06 4.48
CA ALA A 44 -7.31 21.71 3.65
C ALA A 44 -7.85 20.30 4.03
N PRO A 45 -8.69 20.18 5.06
CA PRO A 45 -9.21 18.90 5.54
C PRO A 45 -10.05 18.11 4.53
N ARG A 46 -10.56 18.80 3.50
CA ARG A 46 -11.38 18.24 2.42
C ARG A 46 -10.63 18.14 1.09
N GLU A 47 -9.33 18.42 1.09
CA GLU A 47 -8.49 18.18 -0.09
C GLU A 47 -8.54 16.68 -0.42
N PRO A 48 -8.83 16.31 -1.68
CA PRO A 48 -8.85 14.91 -2.07
C PRO A 48 -7.54 14.20 -1.73
N GLU A 49 -7.61 12.92 -1.35
CA GLU A 49 -6.45 12.05 -1.11
C GLU A 49 -5.56 12.43 0.09
N VAL A 50 -5.74 13.59 0.74
CA VAL A 50 -4.89 13.99 1.88
C VAL A 50 -5.07 13.08 3.08
N ASN A 51 -6.32 12.70 3.39
CA ASN A 51 -6.61 11.82 4.50
C ASN A 51 -6.29 10.36 4.13
N PHE A 52 -6.46 9.99 2.85
CA PHE A 52 -5.97 8.71 2.36
C PHE A 52 -4.44 8.56 2.53
N GLY A 53 -3.65 9.54 2.09
CA GLY A 53 -2.19 9.51 2.22
C GLY A 53 -1.74 9.40 3.68
N LEU A 54 -2.38 10.18 4.57
CA LEU A 54 -2.14 10.07 6.01
C LEU A 54 -2.49 8.67 6.55
N GLY A 55 -3.65 8.13 6.16
CA GLY A 55 -4.08 6.79 6.54
C GLY A 55 -3.14 5.70 6.05
N TYR A 56 -2.67 5.80 4.82
CA TYR A 56 -1.68 4.89 4.22
C TYR A 56 -0.37 4.90 5.00
N LEU A 57 0.15 6.08 5.37
CA LEU A 57 1.40 6.19 6.13
C LEU A 57 1.25 5.62 7.55
N TYR A 58 0.13 5.86 8.21
CA TYR A 58 -0.17 5.23 9.50
C TYR A 58 -0.29 3.71 9.38
N TRP A 59 -0.97 3.22 8.34
CA TRP A 59 -1.09 1.79 8.07
C TRP A 59 0.27 1.13 7.83
N LYS A 60 1.12 1.75 6.99
CA LYS A 60 2.51 1.33 6.74
C LYS A 60 3.34 1.31 8.03
N SER A 61 3.04 2.23 8.95
CA SER A 61 3.66 2.33 10.27
C SER A 61 3.00 1.43 11.33
N HIS A 62 2.06 0.56 10.95
CA HIS A 62 1.30 -0.34 11.83
C HIS A 62 0.46 0.38 12.91
N GLN A 63 0.20 1.68 12.73
CA GLN A 63 -0.65 2.49 13.60
C GLN A 63 -2.11 2.40 13.15
N TYR A 64 -2.71 1.21 13.29
CA TYR A 64 -4.00 0.89 12.66
C TYR A 64 -5.18 1.76 13.12
N GLU A 65 -5.21 2.19 14.39
CA GLU A 65 -6.27 3.09 14.89
C GLU A 65 -6.20 4.49 14.26
N ASN A 66 -4.99 5.02 14.11
CA ASN A 66 -4.76 6.30 13.42
C ASN A 66 -5.08 6.17 11.92
N ALA A 67 -4.68 5.04 11.31
CA ALA A 67 -4.98 4.74 9.92
C ALA A 67 -6.49 4.66 9.67
N LYS A 68 -7.22 3.93 10.52
CA LYS A 68 -8.68 3.82 10.46
C LYS A 68 -9.34 5.20 10.52
N SER A 69 -8.97 6.02 11.49
CA SER A 69 -9.51 7.38 11.65
C SER A 69 -9.28 8.24 10.40
N ALA A 70 -8.10 8.15 9.79
CA ALA A 70 -7.76 8.90 8.57
C ALA A 70 -8.53 8.38 7.35
N PHE A 71 -8.67 7.07 7.16
CA PHE A 71 -9.47 6.52 6.07
C PHE A 71 -10.97 6.84 6.23
N GLU A 72 -11.50 6.84 7.45
CA GLU A 72 -12.87 7.27 7.73
C GLU A 72 -13.07 8.76 7.43
N SER A 73 -12.06 9.61 7.73
CA SER A 73 -12.04 11.02 7.33
C SER A 73 -12.08 11.17 5.81
N GLU A 74 -11.29 10.40 5.05
CA GLU A 74 -11.35 10.39 3.58
C GLU A 74 -12.75 10.00 3.09
N LEU A 75 -13.35 8.95 3.68
CA LEU A 75 -14.70 8.50 3.31
C LEU A 75 -15.81 9.50 3.66
N SER A 76 -15.56 10.43 4.59
CA SER A 76 -16.47 11.55 4.85
C SER A 76 -16.45 12.60 3.74
N VAL A 77 -15.36 12.68 2.98
CA VAL A 77 -15.19 13.56 1.81
C VAL A 77 -15.65 12.86 0.54
N ASP A 78 -15.20 11.63 0.31
CA ASP A 78 -15.62 10.74 -0.78
C ASP A 78 -16.03 9.36 -0.24
N ALA A 79 -17.33 9.15 -0.08
CA ALA A 79 -17.90 7.89 0.43
C ALA A 79 -17.62 6.65 -0.45
N ASN A 80 -17.10 6.85 -1.67
CA ASN A 80 -16.74 5.80 -2.61
C ASN A 80 -15.24 5.75 -2.91
N HIS A 81 -14.41 6.30 -2.02
CA HIS A 81 -12.96 6.19 -2.15
C HIS A 81 -12.51 4.73 -1.99
N ALA A 82 -12.25 4.06 -3.12
CA ALA A 82 -12.06 2.62 -3.17
C ALA A 82 -10.80 2.15 -2.42
N GLN A 83 -9.71 2.92 -2.45
CA GLN A 83 -8.50 2.55 -1.70
C GLN A 83 -8.73 2.63 -0.18
N SER A 84 -9.41 3.66 0.32
CA SER A 84 -9.73 3.78 1.76
C SER A 84 -10.59 2.61 2.24
N LEU A 85 -11.59 2.22 1.44
CA LEU A 85 -12.41 1.03 1.73
C LEU A 85 -11.55 -0.25 1.79
N ALA A 86 -10.61 -0.42 0.86
CA ALA A 86 -9.74 -1.59 0.84
C ALA A 86 -8.83 -1.66 2.09
N TYR A 87 -8.21 -0.54 2.48
CA TYR A 87 -7.34 -0.51 3.65
C TYR A 87 -8.12 -0.63 4.98
N LEU A 88 -9.33 -0.08 5.07
CA LEU A 88 -10.22 -0.36 6.20
C LEU A 88 -10.59 -1.85 6.27
N GLY A 89 -10.82 -2.48 5.13
CA GLY A 89 -11.05 -3.92 5.04
C GLY A 89 -9.85 -4.75 5.52
N ASP A 90 -8.63 -4.39 5.13
CA ASP A 90 -7.41 -5.02 5.62
C ASP A 90 -7.24 -4.82 7.14
N ILE A 91 -7.48 -3.61 7.66
CA ILE A 91 -7.45 -3.32 9.10
C ILE A 91 -8.47 -4.20 9.86
N ALA A 92 -9.70 -4.30 9.36
CA ALA A 92 -10.74 -5.14 9.96
C ALA A 92 -10.33 -6.62 9.95
N LEU A 93 -9.69 -7.10 8.87
CA LEU A 93 -9.18 -8.47 8.80
C LEU A 93 -8.07 -8.72 9.84
N LYS A 94 -7.13 -7.77 10.01
CA LYS A 94 -6.09 -7.85 11.05
C LYS A 94 -6.66 -7.79 12.47
N ALA A 95 -7.78 -7.09 12.65
CA ALA A 95 -8.54 -7.05 13.89
C ALA A 95 -9.42 -8.30 14.10
N ASN A 96 -9.33 -9.32 13.23
CA ASN A 96 -10.10 -10.55 13.30
C ASN A 96 -11.62 -10.34 13.15
N HIS A 97 -12.03 -9.37 12.31
CA HIS A 97 -13.42 -9.12 11.92
C HIS A 97 -13.62 -9.42 10.40
N PRO A 98 -13.62 -10.71 10.00
CA PRO A 98 -13.62 -11.09 8.59
C PRO A 98 -14.92 -10.73 7.85
N GLU A 99 -16.08 -10.68 8.52
CA GLU A 99 -17.35 -10.29 7.89
C GLU A 99 -17.39 -8.81 7.51
N GLU A 100 -16.90 -7.94 8.40
CA GLU A 100 -16.74 -6.50 8.14
C GLU A 100 -15.75 -6.27 7.01
N ALA A 101 -14.59 -6.93 7.08
CA ALA A 101 -13.57 -6.89 6.03
C ALA A 101 -14.16 -7.30 4.67
N LEU A 102 -14.88 -8.42 4.61
CA LEU A 102 -15.50 -8.90 3.38
C LEU A 102 -16.47 -7.89 2.76
N ALA A 103 -17.26 -7.20 3.57
CA ALA A 103 -18.18 -6.16 3.08
C ALA A 103 -17.43 -4.97 2.47
N LEU A 104 -16.41 -4.46 3.18
CA LEU A 104 -15.59 -3.33 2.74
C LEU A 104 -14.80 -3.66 1.46
N LEU A 105 -14.13 -4.81 1.44
CA LEU A 105 -13.31 -5.26 0.31
C LEU A 105 -14.17 -5.51 -0.93
N ASN A 106 -15.36 -6.12 -0.78
CA ASN A 106 -16.29 -6.30 -1.90
C ASN A 106 -16.80 -4.97 -2.46
N LYS A 107 -17.02 -3.96 -1.60
CA LYS A 107 -17.37 -2.61 -2.07
C LYS A 107 -16.20 -2.00 -2.83
N ALA A 108 -14.97 -2.10 -2.31
CA ALA A 108 -13.76 -1.59 -2.95
C ALA A 108 -13.55 -2.16 -4.36
N VAL A 109 -13.58 -3.49 -4.51
CA VAL A 109 -13.33 -4.15 -5.81
C VAL A 109 -14.44 -3.92 -6.85
N LYS A 110 -15.66 -3.56 -6.40
CA LYS A 110 -16.74 -3.14 -7.30
C LYS A 110 -16.54 -1.71 -7.82
N LEU A 111 -15.89 -0.86 -7.04
CA LEU A 111 -15.60 0.53 -7.40
C LEU A 111 -14.34 0.63 -8.27
N LYS A 112 -13.27 -0.10 -7.91
CA LYS A 112 -12.02 -0.19 -8.68
C LYS A 112 -11.48 -1.62 -8.62
N ASP A 113 -11.21 -2.21 -9.78
CA ASP A 113 -10.80 -3.62 -9.92
C ASP A 113 -9.26 -3.81 -9.93
N ASP A 114 -8.50 -2.77 -9.62
CA ASP A 114 -7.04 -2.71 -9.68
C ASP A 114 -6.34 -2.55 -8.32
N ILE A 115 -7.09 -2.74 -7.23
CA ILE A 115 -6.56 -2.64 -5.86
C ILE A 115 -6.04 -4.00 -5.39
N ARG A 116 -4.74 -4.24 -5.54
CA ARG A 116 -4.09 -5.53 -5.23
C ARG A 116 -4.38 -6.05 -3.80
N ILE A 117 -4.24 -5.20 -2.79
CA ILE A 117 -4.45 -5.59 -1.38
C ILE A 117 -5.86 -6.13 -1.15
N ALA A 118 -6.87 -5.51 -1.79
CA ALA A 118 -8.25 -5.96 -1.66
C ALA A 118 -8.44 -7.41 -2.11
N TYR A 119 -7.81 -7.79 -3.23
CA TYR A 119 -7.86 -9.16 -3.75
C TYR A 119 -7.04 -10.16 -2.91
N LEU A 120 -5.92 -9.75 -2.31
CA LEU A 120 -5.15 -10.60 -1.39
C LEU A 120 -5.99 -10.98 -0.16
N ASP A 121 -6.67 -9.99 0.41
CA ASP A 121 -7.44 -10.18 1.64
C ASP A 121 -8.78 -10.88 1.38
N LEU A 122 -9.45 -10.58 0.27
CA LEU A 122 -10.58 -11.39 -0.20
C LEU A 122 -10.16 -12.84 -0.36
N GLY A 123 -9.05 -13.11 -1.05
CA GLY A 123 -8.53 -14.46 -1.21
C GLY A 123 -8.30 -15.17 0.12
N THR A 124 -7.86 -14.44 1.14
CA THR A 124 -7.56 -15.00 2.47
C THR A 124 -8.81 -15.31 3.27
N ILE A 125 -9.79 -14.41 3.25
CA ILE A 125 -11.10 -14.65 3.86
C ILE A 125 -11.76 -15.86 3.18
N LEU A 126 -11.74 -15.93 1.85
CA LEU A 126 -12.34 -17.03 1.08
C LEU A 126 -11.62 -18.37 1.34
N MET A 127 -10.30 -18.37 1.52
CA MET A 127 -9.54 -19.56 1.96
C MET A 127 -10.00 -20.04 3.34
N GLN A 128 -10.15 -19.13 4.30
CA GLN A 128 -10.64 -19.46 5.65
C GLN A 128 -12.06 -20.05 5.60
N GLN A 129 -12.90 -19.55 4.69
CA GLN A 129 -14.26 -20.03 4.44
C GLN A 129 -14.32 -21.29 3.55
N LYS A 130 -13.17 -21.85 3.13
CA LYS A 130 -13.07 -23.03 2.25
C LYS A 130 -13.71 -22.84 0.86
N GLN A 131 -13.88 -21.59 0.44
CA GLN A 131 -14.35 -21.21 -0.89
C GLN A 131 -13.16 -21.17 -1.86
N ASN A 132 -12.59 -22.33 -2.14
CA ASN A 132 -11.30 -22.45 -2.83
C ASN A 132 -11.32 -21.88 -4.26
N LYS A 133 -12.45 -21.97 -4.97
CA LYS A 133 -12.56 -21.50 -6.35
C LYS A 133 -12.55 -19.97 -6.41
N GLU A 134 -13.32 -19.33 -5.54
CA GLU A 134 -13.41 -17.88 -5.40
C GLU A 134 -12.10 -17.32 -4.87
N ALA A 135 -11.49 -17.98 -3.87
CA ALA A 135 -10.18 -17.63 -3.34
C ALA A 135 -9.11 -17.64 -4.45
N LEU A 136 -9.12 -18.67 -5.30
CA LEU A 136 -8.18 -18.78 -6.42
C LEU A 136 -8.34 -17.62 -7.40
N ALA A 137 -9.59 -17.29 -7.76
CA ALA A 137 -9.85 -16.17 -8.66
C ALA A 137 -9.37 -14.83 -8.08
N ALA A 138 -9.61 -14.58 -6.80
CA ALA A 138 -9.13 -13.37 -6.12
C ALA A 138 -7.59 -13.32 -6.10
N LEU A 139 -6.93 -14.41 -5.69
CA LEU A 139 -5.47 -14.43 -5.59
C LEU A 139 -4.77 -14.34 -6.96
N LEU A 140 -5.33 -14.93 -8.02
CA LEU A 140 -4.82 -14.75 -9.38
C LEU A 140 -4.98 -13.31 -9.87
N ARG A 141 -6.04 -12.60 -9.46
CA ARG A 141 -6.17 -11.16 -9.75
C ARG A 141 -5.12 -10.36 -9.00
N ALA A 142 -4.85 -10.67 -7.74
CA ALA A 142 -3.79 -10.03 -6.97
C ALA A 142 -2.40 -10.26 -7.58
N GLU A 143 -2.11 -11.49 -8.04
CA GLU A 143 -0.87 -11.82 -8.78
C GLU A 143 -0.75 -10.97 -10.04
N LYS A 144 -1.80 -10.87 -10.86
CA LYS A 144 -1.80 -10.07 -12.09
C LYS A 144 -1.53 -8.58 -11.81
N LEU A 145 -2.03 -8.05 -10.70
CA LEU A 145 -1.83 -6.66 -10.29
C LEU A 145 -0.45 -6.40 -9.64
N GLY A 146 0.27 -7.46 -9.27
CA GLY A 146 1.60 -7.35 -8.66
C GLY A 146 2.43 -8.62 -8.86
N PRO A 147 2.88 -8.91 -10.10
CA PRO A 147 3.55 -10.17 -10.44
C PRO A 147 4.98 -10.29 -9.89
N GLU A 148 5.49 -9.20 -9.30
CA GLU A 148 6.77 -9.16 -8.61
C GLU A 148 6.62 -9.14 -7.08
N GLN A 149 5.39 -9.19 -6.57
CA GLN A 149 5.13 -9.21 -5.13
C GLN A 149 5.01 -10.66 -4.66
N PRO A 150 5.85 -11.10 -3.70
CA PRO A 150 5.87 -12.51 -3.26
C PRO A 150 4.59 -12.95 -2.55
N GLU A 151 3.83 -12.01 -1.99
CA GLU A 151 2.69 -12.32 -1.13
C GLU A 151 1.53 -13.03 -1.85
N ALA A 152 1.21 -12.64 -3.08
CA ALA A 152 0.17 -13.31 -3.88
C ALA A 152 0.57 -14.75 -4.20
N HIS A 153 1.82 -14.96 -4.64
CA HIS A 153 2.38 -16.28 -4.92
C HIS A 153 2.39 -17.16 -3.67
N TYR A 154 2.76 -16.62 -2.50
CA TYR A 154 2.74 -17.38 -1.25
C TYR A 154 1.32 -17.85 -0.88
N ARG A 155 0.31 -16.97 -1.00
CA ARG A 155 -1.08 -17.32 -0.70
C ARG A 155 -1.63 -18.32 -1.74
N LEU A 156 -1.31 -18.18 -3.02
CA LEU A 156 -1.64 -19.16 -4.07
C LEU A 156 -1.01 -20.52 -3.80
N ALA A 157 0.26 -20.55 -3.41
CA ALA A 157 0.97 -21.79 -3.07
C ALA A 157 0.26 -22.56 -1.96
N ARG A 158 -0.17 -21.85 -0.90
CA ARG A 158 -0.95 -22.43 0.20
C ARG A 158 -2.31 -22.94 -0.25
N LEU A 159 -3.04 -22.16 -1.04
CA LEU A 159 -4.34 -22.56 -1.57
C LEU A 159 -4.23 -23.82 -2.46
N TYR A 160 -3.25 -23.86 -3.38
CA TYR A 160 -3.02 -25.05 -4.20
C TYR A 160 -2.70 -26.30 -3.38
N ARG A 161 -1.96 -26.14 -2.27
CA ARG A 161 -1.69 -27.24 -1.33
C ARG A 161 -2.99 -27.72 -0.66
N GLU A 162 -3.85 -26.80 -0.21
CA GLU A 162 -5.16 -27.15 0.36
C GLU A 162 -6.08 -27.85 -0.65
N MET A 163 -5.94 -27.52 -1.94
CA MET A 163 -6.66 -28.17 -3.04
C MET A 163 -6.02 -29.50 -3.50
N GLY A 164 -4.91 -29.93 -2.90
CA GLY A 164 -4.18 -31.14 -3.29
C GLY A 164 -3.35 -31.01 -4.58
N ASN A 165 -3.22 -29.82 -5.14
CA ASN A 165 -2.40 -29.55 -6.33
C ASN A 165 -0.96 -29.23 -5.94
N ALA A 166 -0.19 -30.26 -5.59
CA ALA A 166 1.21 -30.12 -5.17
C ALA A 166 2.11 -29.49 -6.24
N ALA A 167 1.87 -29.78 -7.51
CA ALA A 167 2.67 -29.25 -8.62
C ALA A 167 2.51 -27.72 -8.77
N ALA A 168 1.27 -27.22 -8.75
CA ALA A 168 1.02 -25.78 -8.81
C ALA A 168 1.54 -25.08 -7.54
N SER A 169 1.34 -25.68 -6.37
CA SER A 169 1.87 -25.17 -5.10
C SER A 169 3.38 -24.99 -5.13
N GLN A 170 4.12 -26.00 -5.62
CA GLN A 170 5.57 -25.96 -5.73
C GLN A 170 6.04 -24.83 -6.66
N LYS A 171 5.39 -24.68 -7.82
CA LYS A 171 5.69 -23.62 -8.79
C LYS A 171 5.56 -22.23 -8.16
N GLU A 172 4.48 -21.99 -7.41
CA GLU A 172 4.28 -20.72 -6.72
C GLU A 172 5.34 -20.47 -5.62
N PHE A 173 5.71 -21.48 -4.84
CA PHE A 173 6.80 -21.35 -3.86
C PHE A 173 8.18 -21.11 -4.48
N GLU A 174 8.44 -21.65 -5.67
CA GLU A 174 9.65 -21.34 -6.45
C GLU A 174 9.65 -19.88 -6.88
N ARG A 175 8.49 -19.35 -7.29
CA ARG A 175 8.35 -17.95 -7.64
C ARG A 175 8.60 -17.02 -6.44
N VAL A 176 8.07 -17.35 -5.26
CA VAL A 176 8.37 -16.62 -4.02
C VAL A 176 9.88 -16.56 -3.75
N ARG A 177 10.57 -17.70 -3.84
CA ARG A 177 12.02 -17.78 -3.63
C ARG A 177 12.80 -16.91 -4.62
N ALA A 178 12.48 -17.02 -5.91
CA ALA A 178 13.13 -16.22 -6.95
C ALA A 178 12.92 -14.71 -6.76
N LEU A 179 11.75 -14.28 -6.28
CA LEU A 179 11.46 -12.86 -6.02
C LEU A 179 12.24 -12.32 -4.81
N HIS A 180 12.42 -13.11 -3.75
CA HIS A 180 13.26 -12.73 -2.62
C HIS A 180 14.74 -12.61 -3.02
N GLU A 181 15.26 -13.60 -3.77
CA GLU A 181 16.66 -13.58 -4.26
C GLU A 181 16.94 -12.36 -5.15
N LYS A 182 16.01 -12.02 -6.06
CA LYS A 182 16.12 -10.81 -6.91
C LYS A 182 16.19 -9.54 -6.07
N THR A 183 15.35 -9.44 -5.04
CA THR A 183 15.26 -8.25 -4.19
C THR A 183 16.55 -8.06 -3.37
N GLU A 184 17.10 -9.14 -2.81
CA GLU A 184 18.36 -9.11 -2.06
C GLU A 184 19.56 -8.77 -2.95
N GLY A 185 19.62 -9.31 -4.18
CA GLY A 185 20.68 -9.00 -5.15
C GLY A 185 20.66 -7.55 -5.64
N ASP A 186 19.46 -6.96 -5.82
CA ASP A 186 19.28 -5.57 -6.23
C ASP A 186 19.69 -4.58 -5.12
N VAL A 187 19.38 -4.90 -3.86
CA VAL A 187 19.81 -4.09 -2.71
C VAL A 187 21.33 -4.14 -2.54
N GLY A 188 21.95 -5.32 -2.63
CA GLY A 188 23.40 -5.47 -2.58
C GLY A 188 24.12 -4.68 -3.69
N SER A 189 23.55 -4.65 -4.89
CA SER A 189 24.10 -3.91 -6.04
C SER A 189 23.97 -2.39 -5.88
N LYS A 190 22.86 -1.90 -5.31
CA LYS A 190 22.65 -0.46 -5.06
C LYS A 190 23.50 0.08 -3.91
N MET A 191 23.78 -0.73 -2.89
CA MET A 191 24.66 -0.33 -1.77
C MET A 191 26.15 -0.29 -2.16
N ALA A 192 26.54 -1.00 -3.22
CA ALA A 192 27.92 -1.00 -3.74
C ALA A 192 28.25 0.18 -4.67
N ALA A 193 27.26 1.03 -5.02
CA ALA A 193 27.52 2.23 -5.81
C ALA A 193 28.17 3.31 -4.91
N PRO A 194 29.35 3.84 -5.26
CA PRO A 194 29.96 4.92 -4.48
C PRO A 194 29.04 6.14 -4.48
N ALA A 195 28.83 6.73 -3.31
CA ALA A 195 28.05 7.96 -3.16
C ALA A 195 28.60 9.04 -4.12
N PRO A 196 27.74 9.79 -4.83
CA PRO A 196 28.20 10.86 -5.71
C PRO A 196 29.04 11.85 -4.89
N SER A 197 30.30 12.02 -5.27
CA SER A 197 31.24 12.92 -4.60
C SER A 197 30.70 14.35 -4.67
N LEU A 198 30.43 14.94 -3.50
CA LEU A 198 30.06 16.34 -3.38
C LEU A 198 31.18 17.22 -3.98
N PRO A 199 30.85 18.23 -4.80
CA PRO A 199 31.86 19.15 -5.31
C PRO A 199 32.45 19.98 -4.15
N PRO A 200 33.75 20.31 -4.19
CA PRO A 200 34.39 21.03 -3.10
C PRO A 200 33.79 22.43 -2.95
N SER A 201 33.32 22.73 -1.75
CA SER A 201 32.87 24.06 -1.34
C SER A 201 34.03 25.05 -1.48
N SER A 202 33.88 26.00 -2.40
CA SER A 202 34.83 27.11 -2.56
C SER A 202 34.71 28.06 -1.37
N PRO A 203 35.82 28.48 -0.74
CA PRO A 203 35.76 29.47 0.34
C PRO A 203 35.70 30.88 -0.24
N ASN A 204 34.73 31.67 0.23
CA ASN A 204 34.85 33.12 0.44
C ASN A 204 33.75 33.61 1.38
#